data_AF-A0A8S9WR62-F1
#
_entry.id   AF-A0A8S9WR62-F1
#
_cell.length_a   1.000
_cell.length_b   1.000
_cell.length_c   1.000
_cell.angle_alpha   90.00
_cell.angle_beta   90.00
_cell.angle_gamma   90.00
#
_symmetry.space_group_name_H-M   'P 1'
#
loop_
_entity.id
_entity.type
_entity.pdbx_description
1 polymer ?
#
loop_
_entity_poly.entity_id
_entity_poly.type
_entity_poly.pdbx_seq_one_letter_code
_entity_poly.pdbx_strand_id
1 'polypeptide(L)'
;MFAFESVFQCIFAPSSPRIWGTTENADNALSTNTSVVVPSDPAPPYMEVYYPVYYPSPSIARTGNQLTEDEQVKIALRIGLIQNLPEGKYGDCEINTECVICMIDFVVGDHVRYLPCLHTYHVRCIDDWLMRRFTCPSCMEPVDTGTFDWI
;
A
#
# COMPACT_ATOMS: atom_id res chain seq x y z
N MET A 1 -1.23 20.48 -24.68
CA MET A 1 0.03 20.72 -23.93
C MET A 1 -0.17 21.11 -22.47
N PHE A 2 -1.39 21.35 -21.97
CA PHE A 2 -1.61 21.76 -20.56
C PHE A 2 -1.86 20.63 -19.55
N ALA A 3 -2.08 19.39 -20.01
CA ALA A 3 -2.38 18.26 -19.10
C ALA A 3 -1.13 17.63 -18.45
N PHE A 4 0.08 17.87 -18.97
CA PHE A 4 1.31 17.29 -18.42
C PHE A 4 1.89 18.12 -17.25
N GLU A 5 1.76 19.45 -17.26
CA GLU A 5 2.31 20.30 -16.19
C GLU A 5 1.51 20.20 -14.88
N SER A 6 0.18 20.13 -14.94
CA SER A 6 -0.66 20.08 -13.73
C SER A 6 -0.51 18.77 -12.95
N VAL A 7 -0.22 17.67 -13.65
CA VAL A 7 -0.06 16.32 -13.06
C VAL A 7 1.29 16.19 -12.35
N PHE A 8 2.35 16.74 -12.94
CA PHE A 8 3.66 16.80 -12.30
C PHE A 8 3.61 17.68 -11.04
N GLN A 9 2.86 18.78 -11.07
CA GLN A 9 2.72 19.67 -9.91
C GLN A 9 2.02 18.99 -8.74
N CYS A 10 1.02 18.13 -8.95
CA CYS A 10 0.34 17.41 -7.87
C CYS A 10 1.13 16.22 -7.33
N ILE A 11 1.82 15.47 -8.20
CA ILE A 11 2.62 14.29 -7.81
C ILE A 11 3.96 14.70 -7.17
N PHE A 12 4.52 15.86 -7.55
CA PHE A 12 5.83 16.34 -7.09
C PHE A 12 5.80 17.69 -6.36
N ALA A 13 4.63 18.23 -5.99
CA ALA A 13 4.58 19.42 -5.15
C ALA A 13 5.29 19.12 -3.81
N PRO A 14 6.23 19.98 -3.38
CA PRO A 14 6.75 19.88 -2.03
C PRO A 14 5.57 20.08 -1.08
N SER A 15 5.21 19.03 -0.34
CA SER A 15 4.32 19.18 0.80
C SER A 15 4.92 20.25 1.73
N SER A 16 4.16 21.32 1.93
CA SER A 16 4.41 22.35 2.94
C SER A 16 4.63 21.69 4.32
N PRO A 17 5.46 22.28 5.20
CA PRO A 17 6.39 21.54 6.06
C PRO A 17 5.71 20.82 7.21
N ARG A 18 6.33 19.71 7.62
CA ARG A 18 6.11 19.08 8.93
C ARG A 18 6.26 20.15 10.03
N ILE A 19 5.19 20.47 10.72
CA ILE A 19 5.26 21.16 12.02
C ILE A 19 5.07 20.09 13.10
N TRP A 20 6.13 19.86 13.85
CA TRP A 20 6.12 19.10 15.10
C TRP A 20 6.11 20.09 16.29
N GLY A 21 5.21 19.86 17.26
CA GLY A 21 5.23 20.44 18.62
C GLY A 21 4.37 21.70 18.83
N THR A 22 3.72 21.94 19.98
CA THR A 22 3.90 21.41 21.36
C THR A 22 2.71 21.67 22.30
N THR A 23 2.63 20.84 23.36
CA THR A 23 2.06 21.01 24.74
C THR A 23 0.54 21.15 24.92
N GLU A 24 -0.15 20.44 25.83
CA GLU A 24 0.21 20.12 27.22
C GLU A 24 -0.57 18.92 27.83
N ASN A 25 0.18 18.18 28.65
CA ASN A 25 -0.10 17.14 29.64
C ASN A 25 -1.51 16.95 30.23
N ALA A 26 -1.85 15.66 30.45
CA ALA A 26 -2.34 15.19 31.73
C ALA A 26 -1.52 13.96 32.17
N ASP A 27 -0.92 14.08 33.34
CA ASP A 27 0.04 13.17 33.94
C ASP A 27 -0.61 11.90 34.53
N ASN A 28 0.13 10.79 34.38
CA ASN A 28 0.49 9.82 35.44
C ASN A 28 -0.59 9.09 36.26
N ALA A 29 -0.65 7.76 36.09
CA ALA A 29 -0.74 6.83 37.22
C ALA A 29 -0.21 5.43 36.86
N LEU A 30 1.02 5.18 37.32
CA LEU A 30 1.60 3.94 37.85
C LEU A 30 0.73 2.66 37.89
N SER A 31 1.26 1.60 37.27
CA SER A 31 1.23 0.19 37.70
C SER A 31 0.31 -0.19 38.88
N THR A 32 -0.76 -0.91 38.57
CA THR A 32 -1.31 -1.94 39.46
C THR A 32 -1.50 -3.25 38.71
N ASN A 33 -0.64 -4.21 39.04
CA ASN A 33 -0.83 -5.63 38.83
C ASN A 33 -2.25 -6.03 39.25
N THR A 34 -3.13 -6.29 38.28
CA THR A 34 -4.42 -6.93 38.51
C THR A 34 -4.45 -8.13 37.59
N SER A 35 -4.37 -9.31 38.19
CA SER A 35 -4.65 -10.58 37.54
C SER A 35 -6.07 -10.52 37.00
N VAL A 36 -6.22 -10.17 35.73
CA VAL A 36 -7.49 -10.35 35.03
C VAL A 36 -7.63 -11.85 34.85
N VAL A 37 -8.38 -12.48 35.75
CA VAL A 37 -8.88 -13.83 35.55
C VAL A 37 -9.76 -13.75 34.31
N VAL A 38 -9.18 -14.08 33.16
CA VAL A 38 -9.91 -14.27 31.92
C VAL A 38 -10.80 -15.49 32.17
N PRO A 39 -12.13 -15.38 32.07
CA PRO A 39 -13.00 -16.55 32.13
C PRO A 39 -12.48 -17.59 31.14
N SER A 40 -12.32 -18.82 31.62
CA SER A 40 -11.87 -19.96 30.84
C SER A 40 -12.96 -20.40 29.86
N ASP A 41 -13.21 -19.58 28.86
CA ASP A 41 -13.99 -19.99 27.70
C ASP A 41 -13.08 -20.87 26.84
N PRO A 42 -13.50 -22.10 26.49
CA PRO A 42 -12.70 -22.96 25.63
C PRO A 42 -12.53 -22.29 24.27
N ALA A 43 -11.28 -22.20 23.81
CA ALA A 43 -10.95 -21.65 22.50
C ALA A 43 -11.78 -22.35 21.41
N PRO A 44 -12.41 -21.61 20.47
CA PRO A 44 -13.11 -22.23 19.36
C PRO A 44 -12.13 -23.11 18.55
N PRO A 45 -12.53 -24.30 18.09
CA PRO A 45 -11.63 -25.31 17.53
C PRO A 45 -11.07 -24.99 16.13
N TYR A 46 -11.13 -23.74 15.67
CA TYR A 46 -10.41 -23.29 14.49
C TYR A 46 -9.99 -21.83 14.66
N MET A 47 -8.84 -21.63 15.29
CA MET A 47 -8.08 -20.41 15.01
C MET A 47 -7.33 -20.70 13.70
N GLU A 48 -7.98 -20.45 12.55
CA GLU A 48 -7.24 -20.37 11.29
C GLU A 48 -6.30 -19.19 11.43
N VAL A 49 -5.04 -19.45 11.75
CA VAL A 49 -4.01 -18.43 11.73
C VAL A 49 -3.86 -18.01 10.28
N TYR A 50 -4.40 -16.84 9.93
CA TYR A 50 -4.38 -16.30 8.59
C TYR A 50 -2.95 -15.84 8.27
N TYR A 51 -2.10 -16.79 7.88
CA TYR A 51 -0.75 -16.48 7.43
C TYR A 51 -0.82 -15.79 6.06
N PRO A 52 -0.07 -14.71 5.84
CA PRO A 52 -0.02 -14.07 4.54
C PRO A 52 0.53 -15.06 3.50
N VAL A 53 -0.23 -15.21 2.41
CA VAL A 53 0.15 -16.02 1.25
C VAL A 53 0.84 -15.11 0.26
N TYR A 54 2.05 -15.48 -0.13
CA TYR A 54 2.85 -14.76 -1.13
C TYR A 54 2.88 -15.53 -2.44
N TYR A 55 3.21 -14.81 -3.52
CA TYR A 55 3.27 -15.36 -4.88
C TYR A 55 4.67 -15.18 -5.47
N PRO A 56 5.61 -16.12 -5.19
CA PRO A 56 6.95 -16.09 -5.79
C PRO A 56 6.93 -16.15 -7.32
N SER A 57 5.90 -16.78 -7.89
CA SER A 57 5.59 -16.87 -9.32
C SER A 57 4.08 -16.76 -9.52
N PRO A 58 3.57 -16.27 -10.67
CA PRO A 58 2.13 -16.13 -10.92
C PRO A 58 1.31 -17.40 -10.69
N SER A 59 1.93 -18.58 -10.79
CA SER A 59 1.27 -19.88 -10.64
C SER A 59 1.54 -20.57 -9.30
N ILE A 60 2.32 -19.95 -8.40
CA ILE A 60 2.77 -20.56 -7.15
C ILE A 60 2.34 -19.66 -5.99
N ALA A 61 1.58 -20.23 -5.05
CA ALA A 61 1.20 -19.59 -3.80
C ALA A 61 1.86 -20.33 -2.63
N ARG A 62 2.51 -19.61 -1.72
CA ARG A 62 3.21 -20.18 -0.56
C ARG A 62 3.03 -19.30 0.67
N THR A 63 2.97 -19.90 1.85
CA THR A 63 3.05 -19.18 3.13
C THR A 63 4.50 -18.81 3.46
N GLY A 64 4.73 -17.84 4.35
CA GLY A 64 6.07 -17.33 4.66
C GLY A 64 7.10 -18.40 5.04
N ASN A 65 6.69 -19.43 5.78
CA ASN A 65 7.54 -20.55 6.19
C ASN A 65 7.91 -21.54 5.05
N GLN A 66 7.25 -21.46 3.89
CA GLN A 66 7.47 -22.31 2.73
C GLN A 66 8.35 -21.64 1.66
N LEU A 67 8.78 -20.40 1.90
CA LEU A 67 9.58 -19.63 0.96
C LEU A 67 11.07 -19.94 1.13
N THR A 68 11.79 -20.05 0.02
CA THR A 68 13.27 -20.07 0.05
C THR A 68 13.79 -18.69 0.47
N GLU A 69 15.04 -18.63 0.94
CA GLU A 69 15.69 -17.34 1.31
C GLU A 69 15.64 -16.35 0.14
N ASP A 70 15.95 -16.80 -1.08
CA ASP A 70 15.87 -15.97 -2.28
C ASP A 70 14.45 -15.46 -2.58
N GLU A 71 13.43 -16.28 -2.35
CA GLU A 71 12.02 -15.87 -2.52
C GLU A 71 11.64 -14.83 -1.46
N GLN A 72 12.07 -15.02 -0.21
CA GLN A 72 11.85 -14.06 0.87
C GLN A 72 12.51 -12.71 0.56
N VAL A 73 13.76 -12.72 0.05
CA VAL A 73 14.48 -11.51 -0.37
C VAL A 73 13.75 -10.80 -1.50
N LYS A 74 13.29 -11.52 -2.53
CA LYS A 74 12.54 -10.93 -3.65
C LYS A 74 11.21 -10.35 -3.21
N ILE A 75 10.51 -11.02 -2.29
CA ILE A 75 9.24 -10.54 -1.72
C ILE A 75 9.48 -9.28 -0.90
N ALA A 76 10.49 -9.26 -0.03
CA ALA A 76 10.85 -8.08 0.76
C ALA A 76 11.22 -6.90 -0.13
N LEU A 77 12.01 -7.13 -1.18
CA LEU A 77 12.36 -6.10 -2.16
C LEU A 77 11.11 -5.55 -2.86
N ARG A 78 10.20 -6.43 -3.32
CA ARG A 78 8.96 -6.02 -3.97
C ARG A 78 8.08 -5.18 -3.03
N ILE A 79 7.92 -5.59 -1.77
CA ILE A 79 7.18 -4.81 -0.75
C ILE A 79 7.81 -3.43 -0.60
N GLY A 80 9.14 -3.34 -0.53
CA GLY A 80 9.85 -2.08 -0.46
C GLY A 80 9.60 -1.19 -1.68
N LEU A 81 9.64 -1.74 -2.90
CA LEU A 81 9.34 -0.98 -4.12
C LEU A 81 7.91 -0.45 -4.15
N ILE A 82 6.94 -1.31 -3.78
CA ILE A 82 5.52 -0.98 -3.66
C ILE A 82 5.34 0.19 -2.68
N GLN A 83 5.90 0.11 -1.47
CA GLN A 83 5.78 1.15 -0.45
C GLN A 83 6.44 2.49 -0.81
N ASN A 84 7.36 2.50 -1.77
CA ASN A 84 8.02 3.73 -2.26
C ASN A 84 7.28 4.37 -3.45
N LEU A 85 6.19 3.78 -3.94
CA LEU A 85 5.37 4.39 -4.98
C LEU A 85 4.66 5.64 -4.44
N PRO A 86 4.47 6.69 -5.28
CA PRO A 86 3.76 7.89 -4.85
C PRO A 86 2.33 7.60 -4.39
N GLU A 87 1.96 8.12 -3.23
CA GLU A 87 0.60 8.04 -2.67
C GLU A 87 0.05 9.44 -2.40
N GLY A 88 -1.27 9.56 -2.40
CA GLY A 88 -1.96 10.80 -2.10
C GLY A 88 -3.40 10.56 -1.68
N LYS A 89 -4.14 11.65 -1.54
CA LYS A 89 -5.59 11.63 -1.35
C LYS A 89 -6.27 12.07 -2.63
N TYR A 90 -7.35 11.39 -2.99
CA TYR A 90 -8.18 11.78 -4.12
C TYR A 90 -8.85 13.14 -3.86
N GLY A 91 -8.91 14.00 -4.88
CA GLY A 91 -9.53 15.34 -4.82
C GLY A 91 -8.60 16.54 -5.07
N ASP A 92 -7.28 16.33 -5.14
CA ASP A 92 -6.32 17.42 -5.36
C ASP A 92 -5.92 17.61 -6.85
N CYS A 93 -6.07 16.57 -7.69
CA CYS A 93 -5.85 16.58 -9.15
C CYS A 93 -6.50 15.31 -9.75
N GLU A 94 -7.49 15.45 -10.63
CA GLU A 94 -8.31 14.33 -11.10
C GLU A 94 -7.98 13.93 -12.55
N ILE A 95 -7.50 12.69 -12.74
CA ILE A 95 -7.31 12.08 -14.08
C ILE A 95 -8.30 10.92 -14.28
N ASN A 96 -8.58 10.15 -13.22
CA ASN A 96 -9.49 9.00 -13.22
C ASN A 96 -10.60 9.19 -12.20
N THR A 97 -11.81 8.69 -12.49
CA THR A 97 -12.98 8.79 -11.61
C THR A 97 -13.28 7.49 -10.86
N GLU A 98 -12.76 6.35 -11.32
CA GLU A 98 -12.99 5.04 -10.73
C GLU A 98 -11.71 4.22 -10.60
N CYS A 99 -11.67 3.33 -9.61
CA CYS A 99 -10.63 2.31 -9.49
C CYS A 99 -11.02 1.07 -10.31
N VAL A 100 -10.33 0.83 -11.42
CA VAL A 100 -10.63 -0.31 -12.33
C VAL A 100 -10.39 -1.70 -11.71
N ILE A 101 -9.72 -1.79 -10.56
CA ILE A 101 -9.50 -3.05 -9.85
C ILE A 101 -10.76 -3.48 -9.09
N CYS A 102 -11.36 -2.56 -8.33
CA CYS A 102 -12.57 -2.84 -7.54
C CYS A 102 -13.86 -2.39 -8.24
N MET A 103 -13.76 -1.65 -9.34
CA MET A 103 -14.89 -1.07 -10.09
C MET A 103 -15.75 -0.13 -9.22
N ILE A 104 -15.11 0.61 -8.31
CA ILE A 104 -15.77 1.59 -7.42
C ILE A 104 -15.21 2.97 -7.73
N ASP A 105 -16.11 3.96 -7.78
CA ASP A 105 -15.77 5.37 -7.91
C ASP A 105 -14.87 5.84 -6.77
N PHE A 106 -13.92 6.72 -7.08
CA PHE A 106 -13.13 7.39 -6.06
C PHE A 106 -13.97 8.44 -5.33
N VAL A 107 -13.78 8.54 -4.02
CA VAL A 107 -14.37 9.58 -3.18
C VAL A 107 -13.27 10.52 -2.69
N VAL A 108 -13.56 11.83 -2.62
CA VAL A 108 -12.61 12.82 -2.10
C VAL A 108 -12.09 12.38 -0.72
N GLY A 109 -10.78 12.37 -0.57
CA GLY A 109 -10.09 11.89 0.62
C GLY A 109 -9.66 10.41 0.56
N ASP A 110 -10.08 9.65 -0.44
CA ASP A 110 -9.64 8.26 -0.64
C ASP A 110 -8.13 8.18 -0.77
N HIS A 111 -7.55 7.17 -0.13
CA HIS A 111 -6.13 6.88 -0.27
C HIS A 111 -5.87 6.22 -1.62
N VAL A 112 -5.17 6.96 -2.47
CA VAL A 112 -4.83 6.53 -3.83
C VAL A 112 -3.33 6.44 -4.01
N ARG A 113 -2.93 5.56 -4.91
CA ARG A 113 -1.54 5.38 -5.32
C ARG A 113 -1.41 5.59 -6.82
N TYR A 114 -0.33 6.27 -7.19
CA TYR A 114 0.01 6.61 -8.56
C TYR A 114 1.16 5.71 -9.02
N LEU A 115 0.96 5.02 -10.14
CA LEU A 115 2.06 4.30 -10.79
C LEU A 115 2.91 5.24 -11.64
N PRO A 116 4.16 4.88 -11.99
CA PRO A 116 5.00 5.71 -12.87
C PRO A 116 4.39 5.98 -14.25
N CYS A 117 3.50 5.10 -14.71
CA CYS A 117 2.70 5.27 -15.93
C CYS A 117 1.45 6.15 -15.74
N LEU A 118 1.33 6.85 -14.60
CA LEU A 118 0.27 7.80 -14.23
C LEU A 118 -1.13 7.21 -14.00
N HIS A 119 -1.29 5.88 -14.05
CA HIS A 119 -2.54 5.24 -13.65
C HIS A 119 -2.73 5.26 -12.13
N THR A 120 -3.96 5.52 -11.70
CA THR A 120 -4.34 5.73 -10.29
C THR A 120 -5.29 4.64 -9.81
N TYR A 121 -5.08 4.17 -8.58
CA TYR A 121 -5.85 3.09 -7.94
C TYR A 121 -5.98 3.36 -6.43
N HIS A 122 -6.93 2.73 -5.74
CA HIS A 122 -6.89 2.69 -4.26
C HIS A 122 -5.62 1.97 -3.81
N VAL A 123 -4.94 2.50 -2.78
CA VAL A 123 -3.72 1.90 -2.22
C VAL A 123 -3.92 0.41 -1.96
N ARG A 124 -4.99 0.03 -1.25
CA ARG A 124 -5.29 -1.39 -0.96
C ARG A 124 -5.42 -2.25 -2.21
N CYS A 125 -6.11 -1.74 -3.24
CA CYS A 125 -6.39 -2.50 -4.45
C CYS A 125 -5.11 -2.77 -5.25
N ILE A 126 -4.27 -1.75 -5.43
CA ILE A 126 -3.07 -1.88 -6.26
C ILE A 126 -1.93 -2.59 -5.53
N ASP A 127 -1.82 -2.47 -4.21
CA ASP A 127 -0.78 -3.17 -3.43
C ASP A 127 -0.95 -4.68 -3.51
N ASP A 128 -2.18 -5.16 -3.31
CA ASP A 128 -2.52 -6.58 -3.43
C ASP A 128 -2.26 -7.10 -4.85
N TRP A 129 -2.55 -6.28 -5.88
CA TRP A 129 -2.27 -6.61 -7.26
C TRP A 129 -0.76 -6.71 -7.52
N LEU A 130 0.01 -5.69 -7.12
CA LEU A 130 1.44 -5.60 -7.37
C LEU A 130 2.24 -6.69 -6.65
N MET A 131 1.75 -7.16 -5.51
CA MET A 131 2.33 -8.31 -4.82
C MET A 131 2.27 -9.60 -5.68
N ARG A 132 1.23 -9.76 -6.50
CA ARG A 132 1.05 -10.91 -7.41
C ARG A 132 1.75 -10.70 -8.75
N ARG A 133 1.58 -9.52 -9.35
CA ARG A 133 2.15 -9.15 -10.64
C ARG A 133 2.60 -7.70 -10.59
N PHE A 134 3.90 -7.49 -10.76
CA PHE A 134 4.50 -6.15 -10.68
C PHE A 134 4.34 -5.35 -11.98
N THR A 135 3.11 -5.31 -12.51
CA THR A 135 2.72 -4.66 -13.75
C THR A 135 1.44 -3.84 -13.54
N CYS A 136 1.31 -2.74 -14.27
CA CYS A 136 0.12 -1.89 -14.25
C CYS A 136 -1.11 -2.64 -14.79
N PRO A 137 -2.26 -2.68 -14.07
CA PRO A 137 -3.51 -3.28 -14.57
C PRO A 137 -4.04 -2.63 -15.86
N SER A 138 -3.81 -1.33 -16.06
CA SER A 138 -4.41 -0.58 -17.16
C SER A 138 -3.58 -0.61 -18.45
N CYS A 139 -2.25 -0.52 -18.35
CA CYS A 139 -1.37 -0.51 -19.53
C CYS A 139 -0.48 -1.74 -19.68
N MET A 140 -0.51 -2.66 -18.72
CA MET A 140 0.30 -3.90 -18.69
C MET A 140 1.82 -3.70 -18.65
N GLU A 141 2.30 -2.45 -18.60
CA GLU A 141 3.72 -2.14 -18.44
C GLU A 141 4.23 -2.50 -17.03
N PRO A 142 5.50 -2.96 -16.90
CA PRO A 142 6.13 -3.12 -15.60
C PRO A 142 6.18 -1.82 -14.80
N VAL A 143 6.15 -1.93 -13.48
CA VAL A 143 6.19 -0.76 -12.59
C VAL A 143 7.63 -0.27 -12.34
N ASP A 144 8.64 -1.13 -12.55
CA ASP A 144 10.06 -0.79 -12.43
C ASP A 144 10.65 -0.10 -13.67
N THR A 145 9.99 -0.18 -14.83
CA THR A 145 10.42 0.46 -16.08
C THR A 145 10.05 1.94 -16.17
N GLY A 146 9.68 2.57 -15.05
CA GLY A 146 9.29 3.98 -14.97
C GLY A 146 10.38 5.02 -15.28
N THR A 147 11.58 4.60 -15.69
CA THR A 147 12.54 5.47 -16.36
C THR A 147 12.28 5.39 -17.87
N PHE A 148 11.74 6.45 -18.44
CA PHE A 148 11.63 6.67 -19.87
C PHE A 148 12.88 6.14 -20.60
N ASP A 149 12.76 4.99 -21.27
CA ASP A 149 13.77 4.50 -22.22
C ASP A 149 13.65 5.22 -23.58
N TRP A 150 13.28 6.50 -23.52
CA TRP A 150 13.13 7.41 -24.65
C TRP A 150 14.00 8.65 -24.41
N ILE A 151 15.32 8.49 -24.46
CA ILE A 151 16.33 9.42 -25.01
C ILE A 151 17.60 8.60 -25.29
#